data_AF-A0A7J4QZ55-F1
#
_entry.id   AF-A0A7J4QZ55-F1
#
_cell.length_a   1.000
_cell.length_b   1.000
_cell.length_c   1.000
_cell.angle_alpha   90.00
_cell.angle_beta   90.00
_cell.angle_gamma   90.00
#
_symmetry.space_group_name_H-M   'P 1'
#
loop_
_entity.id
_entity.type
_entity.pdbx_description
1 polymer ?
#
loop_
_entity_poly.entity_id
_entity_poly.type
_entity_poly.pdbx_seq_one_letter_code
_entity_poly.pdbx_strand_id
1 'polypeptide(L)'
;MRMPLFEHTATFPFSRETVWNWHARPGAVRRIMPDWEGIRPVEVGGITDGAVTEFRMKIGIVPQRWVAKHYDYVEGEQFCDNMVKGPFGRWNHVHKFVDGGENEMTIDDKIDWKLPFHFFSRIGAPIMVMPRVRTMFKHRTRRILADLSRQQMFKDQPRRRILISGSTGLIGTQLGAFLETDGHDVHRLMRPSTKLHADQDP
;
A
#
# COMPACT_ATOMS: atom_id res chain seq x y z
N MET A 1 -11.69 23.40 -16.00
CA MET A 1 -12.21 22.86 -14.70
C MET A 1 -11.01 22.26 -13.99
N ARG A 2 -10.59 22.79 -12.82
CA ARG A 2 -9.45 22.22 -12.07
C ARG A 2 -9.78 20.77 -11.73
N MET A 3 -8.88 19.85 -12.08
CA MET A 3 -9.03 18.42 -11.78
C MET A 3 -9.03 18.25 -10.24
N PRO A 4 -9.91 17.42 -9.66
CA PRO A 4 -9.95 17.29 -8.21
C PRO A 4 -8.67 16.60 -7.76
N LEU A 5 -7.89 17.31 -6.95
CA LEU A 5 -6.63 16.84 -6.38
C LEU A 5 -6.87 16.44 -4.92
N PHE A 6 -6.32 15.30 -4.52
CA PHE A 6 -6.17 14.94 -3.11
C PHE A 6 -4.69 14.99 -2.75
N GLU A 7 -4.36 15.61 -1.63
CA GLU A 7 -3.00 15.68 -1.11
C GLU A 7 -2.99 15.16 0.33
N HIS A 8 -1.94 14.42 0.69
CA HIS A 8 -1.69 13.97 2.06
C HIS A 8 -0.18 14.02 2.31
N THR A 9 0.18 14.56 3.47
CA THR A 9 1.58 14.67 3.89
C THR A 9 1.77 13.90 5.18
N ALA A 10 2.83 13.10 5.26
CA ALA A 10 3.15 12.28 6.42
C ALA A 10 4.63 12.37 6.76
N THR A 11 4.96 12.87 7.94
CA THR A 11 6.32 12.95 8.46
C THR A 11 6.64 11.76 9.34
N PHE A 12 7.85 11.22 9.20
CA PHE A 12 8.33 10.05 9.92
C PHE A 12 9.70 10.34 10.55
N PRO A 13 9.92 9.98 11.83
CA PRO A 13 11.20 10.15 12.51
C PRO A 13 12.17 9.00 12.15
N PHE A 14 12.35 8.76 10.86
CA PHE A 14 13.28 7.79 10.29
C PHE A 14 13.97 8.40 9.07
N SER A 15 15.15 7.86 8.71
CA SER A 15 15.82 8.27 7.46
C SER A 15 14.96 7.94 6.24
N ARG A 16 15.07 8.75 5.19
CA ARG A 16 14.38 8.51 3.91
C ARG A 16 14.67 7.12 3.36
N GLU A 17 15.93 6.66 3.43
CA GLU A 17 16.33 5.32 3.03
C GLU A 17 15.53 4.23 3.78
N THR A 18 15.36 4.38 5.10
CA THR A 18 14.62 3.40 5.90
C THR A 18 13.17 3.28 5.46
N VAL A 19 12.50 4.43 5.30
CA VAL A 19 11.09 4.46 4.91
C VAL A 19 10.91 4.02 3.45
N TRP A 20 11.81 4.41 2.56
CA TRP A 20 11.83 3.98 1.16
C TRP A 20 11.98 2.47 1.04
N ASN A 21 13.00 1.88 1.68
CA ASN A 21 13.25 0.44 1.67
C ASN A 21 12.06 -0.34 2.21
N TRP A 22 11.34 0.20 3.21
CA TRP A 22 10.11 -0.40 3.71
C TRP A 22 9.01 -0.46 2.63
N HIS A 23 8.84 0.60 1.82
CA HIS A 23 7.84 0.63 0.73
C HIS A 23 8.19 -0.31 -0.43
N ALA A 24 9.49 -0.47 -0.70
CA ALA A 24 9.98 -1.32 -1.79
C ALA A 24 9.91 -2.83 -1.47
N ARG A 25 9.70 -3.21 -0.20
CA ARG A 25 9.72 -4.63 0.23
C ARG A 25 8.38 -5.35 0.02
N PRO A 26 8.43 -6.69 -0.15
CA PRO A 26 7.25 -7.54 -0.08
C PRO A 26 6.46 -7.29 1.22
N GLY A 27 5.14 -7.44 1.14
CA GLY A 27 4.24 -7.22 2.28
C GLY A 27 3.86 -5.75 2.52
N ALA A 28 4.59 -4.76 1.99
CA ALA A 28 4.33 -3.34 2.22
C ALA A 28 2.90 -2.94 1.83
N VAL A 29 2.49 -3.29 0.60
CA VAL A 29 1.12 -3.06 0.09
C VAL A 29 0.08 -3.66 1.04
N ARG A 30 0.28 -4.89 1.50
CA ARG A 30 -0.63 -5.56 2.43
C ARG A 30 -0.70 -4.88 3.80
N ARG A 31 0.41 -4.35 4.32
CA ARG A 31 0.44 -3.62 5.59
C ARG A 31 -0.35 -2.31 5.49
N ILE A 32 -0.12 -1.54 4.43
CA ILE A 32 -0.77 -0.22 4.27
C ILE A 32 -2.24 -0.32 3.82
N MET A 33 -2.69 -1.46 3.28
CA MET A 33 -4.09 -1.67 2.90
C MET A 33 -4.97 -1.89 4.14
N PRO A 34 -5.91 -0.98 4.45
CA PRO A 34 -6.84 -1.18 5.56
C PRO A 34 -7.85 -2.28 5.26
N ASP A 35 -7.99 -3.25 6.16
CA ASP A 35 -8.86 -4.42 5.98
C ASP A 35 -10.35 -4.04 5.76
N TRP A 36 -10.82 -2.92 6.32
CA TRP A 36 -12.22 -2.47 6.20
C TRP A 36 -12.60 -1.92 4.81
N GLU A 37 -11.63 -1.54 3.98
CA GLU A 37 -11.93 -1.07 2.61
C GLU A 37 -12.33 -2.22 1.69
N GLY A 38 -12.05 -3.47 2.08
CA GLY A 38 -12.36 -4.65 1.26
C GLY A 38 -11.55 -4.71 -0.05
N ILE A 39 -10.51 -3.88 -0.18
CA ILE A 39 -9.53 -3.91 -1.26
C ILE A 39 -8.49 -4.97 -0.90
N ARG A 40 -8.45 -6.05 -1.69
CA ARG A 40 -7.54 -7.17 -1.46
C ARG A 40 -6.53 -7.24 -2.59
N PRO A 41 -5.22 -7.11 -2.31
CA PRO A 41 -4.21 -7.35 -3.33
C PRO A 41 -4.32 -8.80 -3.83
N VAL A 42 -4.07 -8.96 -5.12
CA VAL A 42 -4.08 -10.24 -5.84
C VAL A 42 -2.71 -10.50 -6.44
N GLU A 43 -2.04 -9.46 -6.88
CA GLU A 43 -0.68 -9.50 -7.42
C GLU A 43 0.01 -8.20 -7.01
N VAL A 44 1.28 -8.26 -6.62
CA VAL A 44 2.08 -7.11 -6.21
C VAL A 44 3.43 -7.19 -6.91
N GLY A 45 3.58 -6.44 -8.00
CA GLY A 45 4.80 -6.46 -8.83
C GLY A 45 5.96 -5.60 -8.32
N GLY A 46 5.82 -4.92 -7.18
CA GLY A 46 6.79 -3.94 -6.67
C GLY A 46 6.44 -2.50 -7.07
N ILE A 47 7.44 -1.61 -7.02
CA ILE A 47 7.27 -0.15 -7.21
C ILE A 47 8.02 0.42 -8.41
N THR A 48 8.76 -0.40 -9.16
CA THR A 48 9.58 0.03 -10.30
C THR A 48 8.74 0.22 -11.56
N ASP A 49 9.28 0.96 -12.54
CA ASP A 49 8.59 1.23 -13.80
C ASP A 49 8.10 -0.05 -14.48
N GLY A 50 6.82 -0.06 -14.85
CA GLY A 50 6.17 -1.19 -15.50
C GLY A 50 5.61 -2.24 -14.55
N ALA A 51 5.98 -2.22 -13.26
CA ALA A 51 5.42 -3.13 -12.26
C ALA A 51 3.90 -2.96 -12.14
N VAL A 52 3.16 -4.07 -12.04
CA VAL A 52 1.71 -4.08 -11.95
C VAL A 52 1.27 -4.60 -10.59
N THR A 53 0.30 -3.93 -9.99
CA THR A 53 -0.38 -4.38 -8.77
C THR A 53 -1.87 -4.49 -9.05
N GLU A 54 -2.43 -5.70 -8.94
CA GLU A 54 -3.86 -5.96 -9.12
C GLU A 54 -4.54 -6.12 -7.74
N PHE A 55 -5.71 -5.49 -7.59
CA PHE A 55 -6.58 -5.65 -6.44
C PHE A 55 -7.97 -6.12 -6.85
N ARG A 56 -8.59 -6.90 -5.99
CA ARG A 56 -10.04 -7.19 -6.01
C ARG A 56 -10.72 -6.39 -4.94
N MET A 57 -11.84 -5.77 -5.30
CA MET A 57 -12.69 -5.04 -4.36
C MET A 57 -14.16 -5.18 -4.73
N LYS A 58 -15.04 -4.58 -3.93
CA LYS A 58 -16.47 -4.48 -4.25
C LYS A 58 -16.93 -3.03 -4.13
N ILE A 59 -17.79 -2.62 -5.04
CA ILE A 59 -18.54 -1.36 -4.93
C ILE A 59 -20.00 -1.74 -4.72
N GLY A 60 -20.48 -1.55 -3.49
CA GLY A 60 -21.72 -2.19 -3.04
C GLY A 60 -21.63 -3.71 -3.22
N ILE A 61 -22.53 -4.27 -4.01
CA ILE A 61 -22.57 -5.72 -4.31
C ILE A 61 -21.75 -6.12 -5.54
N VAL A 62 -21.26 -5.15 -6.34
CA VAL A 62 -20.63 -5.42 -7.63
C VAL A 62 -19.13 -5.67 -7.44
N PRO A 63 -18.60 -6.85 -7.82
CA PRO A 63 -17.16 -7.12 -7.83
C PRO A 63 -16.44 -6.22 -8.84
N GLN A 64 -15.28 -5.69 -8.44
CA GLN A 64 -14.43 -4.84 -9.26
C GLN A 64 -12.98 -5.31 -9.20
N ARG A 65 -12.24 -5.05 -10.28
CA ARG A 65 -10.79 -5.21 -10.35
C ARG A 65 -10.16 -3.83 -10.50
N TRP A 66 -9.13 -3.57 -9.72
CA TRP A 66 -8.27 -2.41 -9.85
C TRP A 66 -6.90 -2.88 -10.29
N VAL A 67 -6.42 -2.40 -11.44
CA VAL A 67 -5.06 -2.66 -11.94
C VAL A 67 -4.29 -1.35 -11.91
N ALA A 68 -3.28 -1.27 -11.05
CA ALA A 68 -2.35 -0.15 -10.93
C ALA A 68 -1.04 -0.51 -11.64
N LYS A 69 -0.49 0.43 -12.42
CA LYS A 69 0.81 0.27 -13.08
C LYS A 69 1.76 1.36 -12.60
N HIS A 70 2.99 0.98 -12.25
CA HIS A 70 3.99 1.91 -11.76
C HIS A 70 4.77 2.57 -12.90
N TYR A 71 5.14 3.83 -12.67
CA TYR A 71 5.88 4.67 -13.60
C TYR A 71 6.60 5.82 -12.86
N ASP A 72 7.45 6.57 -13.57
CA ASP A 72 8.24 7.70 -13.05
C ASP A 72 9.00 7.37 -11.75
N TYR A 73 9.61 6.19 -11.73
CA TYR A 73 10.43 5.70 -10.62
C TYR A 73 11.77 6.44 -10.52
N VAL A 74 12.07 6.94 -9.32
CA VAL A 74 13.37 7.50 -8.95
C VAL A 74 13.75 6.92 -7.60
N GLU A 75 14.80 6.08 -7.59
CA GLU A 75 15.29 5.38 -6.39
C GLU A 75 15.46 6.34 -5.21
N GLY A 76 14.83 6.01 -4.08
CA GLY A 76 14.88 6.79 -2.84
C GLY A 76 14.00 8.03 -2.83
N GLU A 77 13.49 8.52 -3.96
CA GLU A 77 12.86 9.85 -4.07
C GLU A 77 11.40 9.78 -4.49
N GLN A 78 11.04 8.88 -5.41
CA GLN A 78 9.70 8.87 -5.98
C GLN A 78 9.32 7.53 -6.58
N PHE A 79 8.07 7.14 -6.42
CA PHE A 79 7.40 6.23 -7.34
C PHE A 79 5.97 6.69 -7.58
N CYS A 80 5.41 6.39 -8.75
CA CYS A 80 4.05 6.74 -9.09
C CYS A 80 3.28 5.49 -9.51
N ASP A 81 1.96 5.50 -9.30
CA ASP A 81 1.04 4.49 -9.83
C ASP A 81 -0.15 5.13 -10.53
N ASN A 82 -0.44 4.66 -11.75
CA ASN A 82 -1.64 5.02 -12.47
C ASN A 82 -2.59 3.83 -12.57
N MET A 83 -3.88 4.08 -12.36
CA MET A 83 -4.90 3.06 -12.53
C MET A 83 -5.19 2.85 -14.01
N VAL A 84 -4.82 1.69 -14.52
CA VAL A 84 -5.08 1.23 -15.89
C VAL A 84 -6.52 0.73 -16.04
N LYS A 85 -7.04 0.08 -15.00
CA LYS A 85 -8.42 -0.42 -14.92
C LYS A 85 -8.91 -0.27 -13.50
N GLY A 86 -10.14 0.19 -13.31
CA GLY A 86 -10.73 0.24 -11.98
C GLY A 86 -11.92 1.16 -11.88
N PRO A 87 -12.34 1.50 -10.66
CA PRO A 87 -13.63 2.13 -10.43
C PRO A 87 -13.66 3.64 -10.66
N PHE A 88 -12.50 4.26 -10.85
CA PHE A 88 -12.38 5.68 -11.13
C PHE A 88 -12.36 5.95 -12.64
N GLY A 89 -12.72 7.17 -13.04
CA GLY A 89 -12.43 7.66 -14.40
C GLY A 89 -10.96 8.01 -14.59
N ARG A 90 -10.25 8.30 -13.49
CA ARG A 90 -8.80 8.51 -13.43
C ARG A 90 -8.35 8.32 -11.99
N TRP A 91 -7.18 7.72 -11.80
CA TRP A 91 -6.47 7.69 -10.53
C TRP A 91 -4.99 7.65 -10.86
N ASN A 92 -4.27 8.68 -10.43
CA ASN A 92 -2.86 8.84 -10.66
C ASN A 92 -2.21 9.32 -9.37
N HIS A 93 -1.50 8.44 -8.69
CA HIS A 93 -0.93 8.66 -7.36
C HIS A 93 0.58 8.80 -7.48
N VAL A 94 1.10 9.94 -7.06
CA VAL A 94 2.53 10.24 -6.89
C VAL A 94 2.88 10.11 -5.42
N HIS A 95 3.90 9.31 -5.09
CA HIS A 95 4.49 9.19 -3.77
C HIS A 95 5.88 9.84 -3.81
N LYS A 96 6.06 10.99 -3.16
CA LYS A 96 7.35 11.68 -3.13
C LYS A 96 7.97 11.62 -1.74
N PHE A 97 9.23 11.21 -1.66
CA PHE A 97 10.00 11.05 -0.44
C PHE A 97 10.97 12.22 -0.32
N VAL A 98 10.74 13.08 0.66
CA VAL A 98 11.53 14.31 0.86
C VAL A 98 12.29 14.21 2.17
N ASP A 99 13.59 14.48 2.14
CA ASP A 99 14.41 14.58 3.35
C ASP A 99 13.93 15.75 4.22
N GLY A 100 13.66 15.49 5.51
CA GLY A 100 13.18 16.47 6.48
C GLY A 100 14.26 16.99 7.44
N GLY A 101 15.44 16.37 7.44
CA GLY A 101 16.53 16.67 8.37
C GLY A 101 17.25 15.40 8.83
N GLU A 102 18.02 15.48 9.92
CA GLU A 102 18.69 14.32 10.49
C GLU A 102 17.66 13.27 10.97
N ASN A 103 17.65 12.10 10.34
CA ASN A 103 16.73 10.99 10.64
C ASN A 103 15.23 11.37 10.62
N GLU A 104 14.85 12.33 9.79
CA GLU A 104 13.46 12.67 9.54
C GLU A 104 13.21 12.77 8.04
N MET A 105 12.03 12.31 7.61
CA MET A 105 11.61 12.41 6.23
C MET A 105 10.10 12.63 6.13
N THR A 106 9.65 13.22 5.02
CA THR A 106 8.23 13.44 4.73
C THR A 106 7.80 12.80 3.41
N ILE A 107 6.71 12.02 3.44
CA ILE A 107 6.05 11.50 2.24
C ILE A 107 4.97 12.49 1.83
N ASP A 108 5.09 13.05 0.63
CA ASP A 108 4.06 13.85 -0.02
C ASP A 108 3.31 13.00 -1.05
N ASP A 109 2.09 12.62 -0.70
CA ASP A 109 1.17 11.90 -1.57
C ASP A 109 0.28 12.87 -2.34
N LYS A 110 0.27 12.74 -3.67
CA LYS A 110 -0.64 13.50 -4.55
C LYS A 110 -1.43 12.57 -5.44
N ILE A 111 -2.75 12.66 -5.37
CA ILE A 111 -3.66 11.88 -6.20
C ILE A 111 -4.46 12.81 -7.09
N ASP A 112 -4.21 12.70 -8.39
CA ASP A 112 -5.07 13.23 -9.43
C ASP A 112 -6.13 12.16 -9.77
N TRP A 113 -7.39 12.46 -9.49
CA TRP A 113 -8.48 11.51 -9.63
C TRP A 113 -9.68 12.09 -10.38
N LYS A 114 -10.54 11.21 -10.87
CA LYS A 114 -11.81 11.56 -11.50
C LYS A 114 -12.81 10.45 -11.25
N LEU A 115 -14.07 10.79 -10.97
CA LEU A 115 -15.14 9.81 -10.89
C LEU A 115 -15.53 9.27 -12.28
N PRO A 116 -16.03 8.03 -12.39
CA PRO A 116 -16.56 7.52 -13.64
C PRO A 116 -17.81 8.31 -14.03
N PHE A 117 -18.00 8.54 -15.33
CA PHE A 117 -19.10 9.37 -15.87
C PHE A 117 -20.51 8.87 -15.50
N HIS A 118 -20.66 7.59 -15.13
CA HIS A 118 -21.94 6.97 -14.83
C HIS A 118 -22.37 7.03 -13.34
N PHE A 119 -21.53 7.53 -12.43
CA PHE A 119 -21.94 7.73 -11.03
C PHE A 119 -22.71 9.06 -10.93
N PHE A 120 -24.01 9.01 -11.25
CA PHE A 120 -24.94 10.14 -11.28
C PHE A 120 -25.17 10.75 -9.89
N SER A 121 -24.21 11.52 -9.39
CA SER A 121 -24.47 12.84 -8.78
C SER A 121 -23.13 13.57 -8.66
N ARG A 122 -22.95 14.66 -9.42
CA ARG A 122 -21.73 15.47 -9.44
C ARG A 122 -21.35 16.05 -8.05
N ILE A 123 -22.23 15.92 -7.06
CA ILE A 123 -22.07 16.47 -5.70
C ILE A 123 -21.94 15.35 -4.63
N GLY A 124 -22.71 14.25 -4.71
CA GLY A 124 -22.75 13.25 -3.63
C GLY A 124 -21.54 12.31 -3.60
N ALA A 125 -21.09 11.85 -4.78
CA ALA A 125 -20.02 10.85 -4.85
C ALA A 125 -18.65 11.36 -4.33
N PRO A 126 -18.18 12.59 -4.62
CA PRO A 126 -16.97 13.14 -4.00
C PRO A 126 -17.07 13.23 -2.47
N ILE A 127 -18.24 13.61 -1.95
CA ILE A 127 -18.49 13.75 -0.51
C ILE A 127 -18.41 12.38 0.19
N MET A 128 -18.80 11.29 -0.47
CA MET A 128 -18.68 9.94 0.08
C MET A 128 -17.28 9.33 -0.07
N VAL A 129 -16.59 9.60 -1.19
CA VAL A 129 -15.28 9.00 -1.50
C VAL A 129 -14.16 9.67 -0.70
N MET A 130 -14.12 11.00 -0.64
CA MET A 130 -12.98 11.71 -0.05
C MET A 130 -12.77 11.45 1.44
N PRO A 131 -13.81 11.31 2.29
CA PRO A 131 -13.62 10.88 3.67
C PRO A 131 -12.98 9.49 3.79
N ARG A 132 -13.35 8.55 2.91
CA ARG A 132 -12.74 7.21 2.87
C ARG A 132 -11.27 7.28 2.45
N VAL A 133 -10.96 8.02 1.39
CA VAL A 133 -9.56 8.25 0.95
C VAL A 133 -8.74 8.88 2.08
N ARG A 134 -9.22 9.95 2.71
CA ARG A 134 -8.56 10.58 3.87
C ARG A 134 -8.32 9.59 5.01
N THR A 135 -9.31 8.75 5.31
CA THR A 135 -9.22 7.76 6.39
C THR A 135 -8.21 6.67 6.05
N MET A 136 -8.18 6.22 4.80
CA MET A 136 -7.18 5.28 4.29
C MET A 136 -5.78 5.87 4.44
N PHE A 137 -5.50 7.10 3.97
CA PHE A 137 -4.15 7.69 4.08
C PHE A 137 -3.72 7.91 5.54
N LYS A 138 -4.63 8.33 6.42
CA LYS A 138 -4.35 8.38 7.87
C LYS A 138 -4.01 7.00 8.44
N HIS A 139 -4.66 5.93 7.97
CA HIS A 139 -4.30 4.56 8.34
C HIS A 139 -2.90 4.19 7.87
N ARG A 140 -2.58 4.47 6.59
CA ARG A 140 -1.25 4.20 6.01
C ARG A 140 -0.16 4.84 6.85
N THR A 141 -0.28 6.14 7.16
CA THR A 141 0.69 6.84 8.02
C THR A 141 0.86 6.19 9.38
N ARG A 142 -0.25 5.90 10.08
CA ARG A 142 -0.18 5.24 11.41
C ARG A 142 0.45 3.86 11.33
N ARG A 143 0.16 3.10 10.27
CA ARG A 143 0.70 1.76 10.08
C ARG A 143 2.20 1.78 9.82
N ILE A 144 2.66 2.61 8.88
CA ILE A 144 4.07 2.75 8.55
C ILE A 144 4.86 3.14 9.80
N LEU A 145 4.37 4.15 10.53
CA LEU A 145 5.00 4.58 11.79
C LEU A 145 5.06 3.44 12.81
N ALA A 146 3.95 2.73 13.04
CA ALA A 146 3.91 1.63 14.01
C ALA A 146 4.86 0.48 13.63
N ASP A 147 4.92 0.13 12.35
CA ASP A 147 5.78 -0.95 11.86
C ASP A 147 7.25 -0.57 12.01
N LEU A 148 7.65 0.60 11.50
CA LEU A 148 9.02 1.09 11.59
C LEU A 148 9.46 1.27 13.05
N SER A 149 8.61 1.84 13.91
CA SER A 149 8.92 1.96 15.34
C SER A 149 9.17 0.61 16.00
N ARG A 150 8.40 -0.43 15.62
CA ARG A 150 8.59 -1.77 16.17
C ARG A 150 9.86 -2.44 15.63
N GLN A 151 10.12 -2.31 14.33
CA GLN A 151 11.29 -2.87 13.66
C GLN A 151 12.59 -2.22 14.14
N GLN A 152 12.57 -0.90 14.38
CA GLN A 152 13.69 -0.15 14.94
C GLN A 152 14.17 -0.69 16.29
N MET A 153 13.29 -1.28 17.11
CA MET A 153 13.68 -1.92 18.38
C MET A 153 14.59 -3.15 18.19
N PHE A 154 14.66 -3.70 16.97
CA PHE A 154 15.46 -4.87 16.61
C PHE A 154 16.36 -4.62 15.39
N LYS A 155 16.70 -3.36 15.10
CA LYS A 155 17.54 -3.01 13.94
C LYS A 155 18.90 -3.74 13.94
N ASP A 156 19.47 -3.98 15.11
CA ASP A 156 20.80 -4.58 15.27
C ASP A 156 20.74 -6.12 15.30
N GLN A 157 19.54 -6.70 15.23
CA GLN A 157 19.36 -8.15 15.17
C GLN A 157 19.45 -8.65 13.72
N PRO A 158 20.10 -9.79 13.48
CA PRO A 158 20.18 -10.34 12.12
C PRO A 158 18.78 -10.74 11.61
N ARG A 159 18.53 -10.50 10.33
CA ARG A 159 17.33 -11.01 9.65
C ARG A 159 17.38 -12.53 9.58
N ARG A 160 16.21 -13.14 9.66
CA ARG A 160 16.01 -14.58 9.91
C ARG A 160 15.11 -15.18 8.85
N ARG A 161 15.28 -16.49 8.65
CA ARG A 161 14.27 -17.33 8.00
C ARG A 161 13.23 -17.76 9.02
N ILE A 162 11.96 -17.48 8.78
CA ILE A 162 10.86 -17.68 9.74
C ILE A 162 9.77 -18.53 9.10
N LEU A 163 9.51 -19.70 9.68
CA LEU A 163 8.38 -20.55 9.28
C LEU A 163 7.14 -20.20 10.09
N ILE A 164 6.03 -19.86 9.43
CA ILE A 164 4.76 -19.50 10.06
C ILE A 164 3.70 -20.55 9.72
N SER A 165 3.16 -21.20 10.74
CA SER A 165 1.90 -21.95 10.62
C SER A 165 0.69 -21.02 10.80
N GLY A 166 -0.44 -21.31 10.16
CA GLY A 166 -1.61 -20.42 10.21
C GLY A 166 -1.40 -19.08 9.48
N SER A 167 -0.46 -19.04 8.53
CA SER A 167 -0.02 -17.84 7.80
C SER A 167 -1.09 -17.19 6.92
N THR A 168 -2.21 -17.86 6.67
CA THR A 168 -3.36 -17.33 5.91
C THR A 168 -4.51 -16.83 6.79
N GLY A 169 -4.41 -17.06 8.11
CA GLY A 169 -5.39 -16.57 9.08
C GLY A 169 -5.29 -15.05 9.28
N LEU A 170 -6.22 -14.49 10.05
CA LEU A 170 -6.30 -13.06 10.33
C LEU A 170 -4.97 -12.48 10.85
N ILE A 171 -4.34 -13.16 11.81
CA ILE A 171 -3.08 -12.73 12.43
C ILE A 171 -1.89 -13.09 11.55
N GLY A 172 -1.80 -14.35 11.11
CA GLY A 172 -0.64 -14.86 10.36
C GLY A 172 -0.39 -14.10 9.05
N THR A 173 -1.46 -13.67 8.38
CA THR A 173 -1.38 -12.90 7.14
C THR A 173 -0.67 -11.56 7.35
N GLN A 174 -1.06 -10.84 8.41
CA GLN A 174 -0.50 -9.53 8.75
C GLN A 174 0.88 -9.63 9.41
N LEU A 175 1.13 -10.69 10.18
CA LEU A 175 2.44 -10.97 10.79
C LEU A 175 3.49 -11.30 9.73
N GLY A 176 3.15 -12.15 8.76
CA GLY A 176 4.04 -12.46 7.63
C GLY A 176 4.45 -11.19 6.88
N ALA A 177 3.48 -10.36 6.50
CA ALA A 177 3.74 -9.09 5.82
C ALA A 177 4.59 -8.12 6.66
N PHE A 178 4.42 -8.10 7.98
CA PHE A 178 5.23 -7.26 8.88
C PHE A 178 6.69 -7.72 8.94
N LEU A 179 6.93 -9.04 8.91
CA LEU A 179 8.27 -9.61 8.92
C LEU A 179 8.94 -9.44 7.55
N GLU A 180 8.19 -9.62 6.46
CA GLU A 180 8.64 -9.37 5.08
C GLU A 180 9.08 -7.91 4.90
N THR A 181 8.32 -6.93 5.41
CA THR A 181 8.72 -5.51 5.33
C THR A 181 9.92 -5.17 6.20
N ASP A 182 10.23 -5.96 7.22
CA ASP A 182 11.48 -5.82 7.99
C ASP A 182 12.68 -6.50 7.29
N GLY A 183 12.43 -7.28 6.22
CA GLY A 183 13.45 -7.99 5.45
C GLY A 183 13.75 -9.41 5.96
N HIS A 184 12.84 -10.01 6.75
CA HIS A 184 12.92 -11.45 7.06
C HIS A 184 12.50 -12.30 5.86
N ASP A 185 13.07 -13.50 5.77
CA ASP A 185 12.70 -14.53 4.80
C ASP A 185 11.55 -15.38 5.37
N VAL A 186 10.31 -15.10 4.97
CA VAL A 186 9.10 -15.72 5.54
C VAL A 186 8.67 -16.94 4.73
N HIS A 187 8.64 -18.09 5.39
CA HIS A 187 8.17 -19.37 4.86
C HIS A 187 6.81 -19.71 5.47
N ARG A 188 5.93 -20.32 4.68
CA ARG A 188 4.53 -20.54 5.06
C ARG A 188 4.23 -22.03 5.14
N LEU A 189 3.93 -22.52 6.34
CA LEU A 189 3.48 -23.91 6.53
C LEU A 189 1.97 -24.00 6.29
N MET A 190 1.61 -24.56 5.13
CA MET A 190 0.23 -24.60 4.62
C MET A 190 -0.42 -25.95 4.90
N ARG A 191 -1.71 -25.95 5.23
CA ARG A 191 -2.53 -27.17 5.20
C ARG A 191 -2.92 -27.47 3.75
N PRO A 192 -3.08 -28.75 3.36
CA PRO A 192 -3.47 -29.11 1.98
C PRO A 192 -4.76 -28.43 1.48
N SER A 193 -5.70 -28.15 2.38
CA SER A 193 -6.98 -27.50 2.05
C SER A 193 -6.92 -25.97 1.99
N THR A 194 -5.79 -25.35 2.33
CA THR A 194 -5.66 -23.90 2.45
C THR A 194 -4.95 -23.33 1.23
N LYS A 195 -5.52 -22.27 0.65
CA LYS A 195 -4.90 -21.49 -0.43
C LYS A 195 -4.28 -20.23 0.14
N LEU A 196 -3.13 -19.83 -0.39
CA LEU A 196 -2.53 -18.54 -0.08
C LEU A 196 -3.42 -17.40 -0.58
N HIS A 197 -3.33 -16.25 0.07
CA HIS A 197 -3.80 -15.02 -0.55
C HIS A 197 -2.93 -14.78 -1.78
N ALA A 198 -3.52 -14.36 -2.89
CA ALA A 198 -2.84 -14.38 -4.18
C ALA A 198 -1.61 -13.45 -4.23
N ASP A 199 -1.59 -12.38 -3.43
CA ASP A 199 -0.44 -11.49 -3.25
C ASP A 199 0.66 -12.04 -2.32
N GLN A 200 0.46 -13.22 -1.77
CA GLN A 200 1.41 -13.94 -0.90
C GLN A 200 1.87 -15.25 -1.54
N ASP A 201 1.47 -15.51 -2.79
CA ASP A 201 1.96 -16.61 -3.61
C ASP A 201 3.22 -16.10 -4.33
N PRO A 202 4.41 -16.66 -4.04
CA PRO A 202 5.69 -16.18 -4.56
C PRO A 202 5.85 -16.32 -6.07
#